data_AF-A0AAF0BIF9-F1
#
_entry.id   AF-A0AAF0BIF9-F1
#
_cell.length_a   1.000
_cell.length_b   1.000
_cell.length_c   1.000
_cell.angle_alpha   90.00
_cell.angle_beta   90.00
_cell.angle_gamma   90.00
#
_symmetry.space_group_name_H-M   'P 1'
#
loop_
_entity.id
_entity.type
_entity.pdbx_description
1 polymer ?
#
loop_
_entity_poly.entity_id
_entity_poly.type
_entity_poly.pdbx_seq_one_letter_code
_entity_poly.pdbx_strand_id
1 'polypeptide(L)'
;MKALWVQVIVSLVMVAGIVYYLRAVSVFKDSKRGHEILARASVMTFSTFMIGFAWILIILNTAGMSRKNFVMSCLLHATAVSVVNAGSIWYFSKSENKR
;
A
#
# COMPACT_ATOMS: atom_id res chain seq x y z
N MET A 1 -25.62 -0.13 -5.05
CA MET A 1 -25.25 1.11 -4.31
C MET A 1 -24.12 0.90 -3.30
N LYS A 2 -24.19 -0.05 -2.36
CA LYS A 2 -23.13 -0.26 -1.33
C LYS A 2 -21.72 -0.53 -1.89
N ALA A 3 -21.61 -1.30 -2.97
CA ALA A 3 -20.31 -1.64 -3.58
C ALA A 3 -19.61 -0.44 -4.25
N LEU A 4 -20.36 0.55 -4.76
CA LEU A 4 -19.80 1.74 -5.40
C LEU A 4 -19.11 2.64 -4.37
N TRP A 5 -19.77 2.85 -3.22
CA TRP A 5 -19.22 3.65 -2.13
C TRP A 5 -17.92 3.06 -1.58
N VAL A 6 -17.83 1.73 -1.46
CA VAL A 6 -16.58 1.08 -1.08
C VAL A 6 -15.47 1.44 -2.08
N GLN A 7 -15.72 1.28 -3.38
CA GLN A 7 -14.74 1.61 -4.42
C GLN A 7 -14.27 3.06 -4.38
N VAL A 8 -15.19 4.00 -4.15
CA VAL A 8 -14.85 5.42 -4.00
C VAL A 8 -13.96 5.64 -2.79
N ILE A 9 -14.34 5.10 -1.63
CA ILE A 9 -13.57 5.26 -0.39
C ILE A 9 -12.16 4.66 -0.53
N VAL A 10 -12.04 3.42 -1.02
CA VAL A 10 -10.71 2.82 -1.17
C VAL A 10 -9.85 3.51 -2.23
N SER A 11 -10.45 4.04 -3.30
CA SER A 11 -9.72 4.86 -4.27
C SER A 11 -9.19 6.15 -3.64
N LEU A 12 -9.99 6.85 -2.83
CA LEU A 12 -9.55 8.05 -2.12
C LEU A 12 -8.42 7.75 -1.13
N VAL A 13 -8.53 6.66 -0.38
CA VAL A 13 -7.47 6.21 0.55
C VAL A 13 -6.18 5.87 -0.19
N MET A 14 -6.28 5.15 -1.32
CA MET A 14 -5.14 4.82 -2.16
C MET A 14 -4.45 6.09 -2.68
N VAL A 15 -5.21 7.04 -3.23
CA VAL A 15 -4.67 8.31 -3.73
C VAL A 15 -4.00 9.11 -2.60
N ALA A 16 -4.63 9.20 -1.43
CA ALA A 16 -4.04 9.88 -0.27
C ALA A 16 -2.71 9.23 0.16
N GLY A 17 -2.63 7.90 0.18
CA GLY A 17 -1.41 7.15 0.47
C GLY A 17 -0.29 7.43 -0.54
N ILE A 18 -0.62 7.45 -1.84
CA ILE A 18 0.35 7.78 -2.91
C ILE A 18 0.85 9.21 -2.77
N VAL A 19 -0.04 10.18 -2.55
CA VAL A 19 0.33 11.59 -2.36
C VAL A 19 1.24 11.75 -1.14
N TYR A 20 0.93 11.08 -0.04
CA TYR A 20 1.78 11.08 1.15
C TYR A 20 3.17 10.48 0.86
N TYR A 21 3.23 9.34 0.16
CA TYR A 21 4.49 8.72 -0.25
C TYR A 21 5.35 9.67 -1.10
N LEU A 22 4.77 10.31 -2.11
CA LEU A 22 5.49 11.23 -2.99
C LEU A 22 6.06 12.43 -2.22
N ARG A 23 5.29 12.98 -1.27
CA ARG A 23 5.76 14.03 -0.38
C ARG A 23 6.91 13.54 0.51
N ALA A 24 6.77 12.36 1.11
CA ALA A 24 7.81 11.78 1.96
C ALA A 24 9.12 11.54 1.20
N VAL A 25 9.06 11.00 -0.02
CA VAL A 25 10.24 10.82 -0.88
C VAL A 25 10.91 12.15 -1.15
N SER A 26 10.16 13.20 -1.49
CA SER A 26 10.72 14.53 -1.73
C SER A 26 11.44 15.11 -0.51
N VAL A 27 11.01 14.78 0.70
CA VAL A 27 11.61 15.25 1.96
C VAL A 27 12.82 14.40 2.35
N PHE A 28 12.76 13.09 2.14
CA PHE A 28 13.74 12.15 2.66
C PHE A 28 14.90 11.84 1.70
N LYS A 29 14.76 12.15 0.40
CA LYS A 29 15.71 11.80 -0.68
C LYS A 29 17.14 12.30 -0.49
N ASP A 30 17.37 13.37 0.26
CA ASP A 30 18.69 14.00 0.37
C ASP A 30 19.43 13.61 1.66
N SER A 31 18.86 12.71 2.47
CA SER A 31 19.42 12.32 3.76
C SER A 31 19.65 10.82 3.86
N LYS A 32 20.81 10.41 4.40
CA LYS A 32 21.11 8.99 4.67
C LYS A 32 20.03 8.32 5.52
N ARG A 33 19.56 9.02 6.55
CA ARG A 33 18.45 8.57 7.42
C ARG A 33 17.14 8.40 6.64
N GLY A 34 16.81 9.35 5.78
CA GLY A 34 15.63 9.27 4.92
C GLY A 34 15.67 8.06 3.99
N HIS A 35 16.84 7.71 3.44
CA HIS A 35 17.00 6.48 2.66
C HIS A 35 16.76 5.21 3.48
N GLU A 36 17.21 5.14 4.73
CA GLU A 36 16.95 4.00 5.60
C GLU A 36 15.46 3.81 5.91
N ILE A 37 14.76 4.92 6.20
CA ILE A 37 13.29 4.92 6.39
C ILE A 37 12.58 4.38 5.15
N LEU A 38 12.92 4.93 3.97
CA LEU A 38 12.32 4.53 2.70
C LEU A 38 12.64 3.08 2.35
N ALA A 39 13.86 2.59 2.64
CA ALA A 39 14.25 1.21 2.40
C ALA A 39 13.45 0.23 3.26
N ARG A 40 13.32 0.49 4.57
CA ARG A 40 12.51 -0.36 5.47
C ARG A 40 11.04 -0.34 5.11
N ALA A 41 10.50 0.84 4.78
CA ALA A 41 9.12 0.96 4.30
C ALA A 41 8.90 0.20 2.97
N SER A 42 9.88 0.21 2.07
CA SER A 42 9.82 -0.51 0.80
C SER A 42 9.78 -2.03 1.00
N VAL A 43 10.54 -2.57 1.96
CA VAL A 43 10.47 -4.00 2.31
C VAL A 43 9.07 -4.38 2.77
N MET A 44 8.48 -3.63 3.70
CA MET A 44 7.11 -3.88 4.19
C MET A 44 6.06 -3.79 3.08
N THR A 45 6.19 -2.78 2.22
CA THR A 45 5.31 -2.55 1.07
C THR A 45 5.39 -3.71 0.08
N PHE A 46 6.60 -4.13 -0.28
CA PHE A 46 6.83 -5.24 -1.20
C PHE A 46 6.31 -6.57 -0.64
N SER A 47 6.55 -6.86 0.65
CA SER A 47 6.00 -8.05 1.28
C SER A 47 4.47 -8.07 1.26
N THR A 48 3.83 -6.92 1.53
CA THR A 48 2.37 -6.79 1.47
C THR A 48 1.84 -6.99 0.05
N PHE A 49 2.54 -6.43 -0.95
CA PHE A 49 2.24 -6.67 -2.36
C PHE A 49 2.30 -8.16 -2.70
N MET A 50 3.43 -8.82 -2.41
CA MET A 50 3.63 -10.23 -2.74
C MET A 50 2.59 -11.14 -2.08
N ILE A 51 2.35 -10.97 -0.78
CA ILE A 51 1.40 -11.81 -0.03
C ILE A 51 -0.02 -11.61 -0.56
N GLY A 52 -0.45 -10.36 -0.71
CA GLY A 52 -1.82 -10.07 -1.17
C GLY A 52 -2.04 -10.50 -2.63
N PHE A 53 -1.04 -10.33 -3.50
CA PHE A 53 -1.14 -10.78 -4.88
C PHE A 53 -1.16 -12.31 -5.00
N ALA A 54 -0.29 -13.00 -4.25
CA ALA A 54 -0.31 -14.47 -4.17
C ALA A 54 -1.67 -14.99 -3.71
N TRP A 55 -2.27 -14.34 -2.71
CA TRP A 55 -3.60 -14.68 -2.23
C TRP A 55 -4.69 -14.54 -3.31
N ILE A 56 -4.67 -13.44 -4.07
CA ILE A 56 -5.58 -13.24 -5.21
C ILE A 56 -5.41 -14.35 -6.25
N LEU A 57 -4.17 -14.71 -6.59
CA LEU A 57 -3.89 -15.77 -7.55
C LEU A 57 -4.35 -17.15 -7.07
N ILE A 58 -4.18 -17.47 -5.79
CA ILE A 58 -4.67 -18.72 -5.20
C ILE A 58 -6.19 -18.80 -5.35
N ILE A 59 -6.92 -17.75 -4.97
CA ILE A 59 -8.39 -17.74 -5.11
C ILE A 59 -8.81 -17.85 -6.58
N LEU A 60 -8.15 -17.09 -7.46
CA LEU A 60 -8.44 -17.11 -8.89
C LEU A 60 -8.27 -18.51 -9.49
N ASN A 61 -7.23 -19.25 -9.10
CA ASN A 61 -6.96 -20.59 -9.60
C ASN A 61 -7.83 -21.67 -8.94
N THR A 62 -8.17 -21.54 -7.66
CA THR A 62 -8.88 -22.60 -6.91
C THR A 62 -10.40 -22.52 -7.01
N ALA A 63 -10.97 -21.32 -6.90
CA ALA A 63 -12.42 -21.12 -6.87
C ALA A 63 -12.94 -20.45 -8.16
N GLY A 64 -12.04 -19.96 -9.01
CA GLY A 64 -12.40 -19.04 -10.08
C GLY A 64 -12.86 -17.68 -9.53
N MET A 65 -12.85 -16.66 -10.38
CA MET A 65 -13.33 -15.34 -9.99
C MET A 65 -13.97 -14.62 -11.16
N SER A 66 -15.14 -14.01 -10.92
CA SER A 66 -15.74 -13.12 -11.91
C SER A 66 -14.86 -11.89 -12.13
N ARG A 67 -14.91 -11.30 -13.34
CA ARG A 67 -14.15 -10.09 -13.67
C ARG A 67 -14.36 -8.96 -12.66
N LYS A 68 -15.60 -8.77 -12.21
CA LYS A 68 -15.96 -7.73 -11.23
C LYS A 68 -15.27 -7.95 -9.88
N ASN A 69 -15.27 -9.19 -9.39
CA ASN A 69 -14.63 -9.53 -8.11
C ASN A 69 -13.11 -9.48 -8.20
N PHE A 70 -12.55 -9.80 -9.36
CA PHE A 70 -11.11 -9.68 -9.62
C PHE A 70 -10.66 -8.22 -9.56
N VAL A 71 -11.34 -7.34 -10.30
CA VAL A 71 -11.06 -5.90 -10.28
C VAL A 71 -11.19 -5.33 -8.86
N MET A 72 -12.22 -5.74 -8.11
CA MET A 72 -12.40 -5.32 -6.72
C MET A 72 -11.26 -5.80 -5.81
N SER A 73 -10.83 -7.06 -5.97
CA SER A 73 -9.72 -7.63 -5.19
C SER A 73 -8.41 -6.89 -5.48
N CYS A 74 -8.13 -6.57 -6.75
CA CYS A 74 -6.98 -5.77 -7.13
C CYS A 74 -7.03 -4.36 -6.53
N LEU A 75 -8.20 -3.71 -6.55
CA LEU A 75 -8.37 -2.37 -5.96
C LEU A 75 -8.14 -2.38 -4.45
N LEU A 76 -8.73 -3.34 -3.73
CA LEU A 76 -8.52 -3.52 -2.29
C LEU A 76 -7.04 -3.81 -1.98
N HIS A 77 -6.41 -4.64 -2.79
CA HIS A 77 -4.99 -4.97 -2.65
C HIS A 77 -4.10 -3.74 -2.86
N ALA A 78 -4.28 -2.99 -3.94
CA ALA A 78 -3.53 -1.76 -4.20
C ALA A 78 -3.72 -0.71 -3.08
N THR A 79 -4.94 -0.63 -2.54
CA THR A 79 -5.24 0.24 -1.40
C THR A 79 -4.50 -0.21 -0.14
N ALA A 80 -4.51 -1.51 0.18
CA ALA A 80 -3.80 -2.06 1.33
C ALA A 80 -2.28 -1.81 1.22
N VAL A 81 -1.70 -2.04 0.03
CA VAL A 81 -0.29 -1.74 -0.26
C VAL A 81 0.02 -0.26 -0.03
N SER A 82 -0.85 0.64 -0.49
CA SER A 82 -0.68 2.09 -0.32
C SER A 82 -0.75 2.51 1.15
N VAL A 83 -1.66 1.92 1.93
CA VAL A 83 -1.78 2.16 3.38
C VAL A 83 -0.56 1.64 4.13
N VAL A 84 -0.09 0.43 3.82
CA VAL A 84 1.11 -0.13 4.45
C VAL A 84 2.33 0.71 4.12
N ASN A 85 2.48 1.20 2.87
CA ASN A 85 3.58 2.07 2.49
C ASN A 85 3.57 3.37 3.32
N ALA A 86 2.45 4.12 3.27
CA ALA A 86 2.31 5.37 4.01
C ALA A 86 2.49 5.18 5.53
N GLY A 87 1.86 4.14 6.08
CA GLY A 87 1.95 3.78 7.49
C GLY A 87 3.37 3.39 7.92
N SER A 88 4.10 2.63 7.08
CA SER A 88 5.48 2.23 7.37
C SER A 88 6.42 3.42 7.36
N ILE A 89 6.30 4.31 6.37
CA ILE A 89 7.08 5.56 6.33
C ILE A 89 6.82 6.40 7.57
N TRP A 90 5.55 6.60 7.93
CA TRP A 90 5.18 7.34 9.13
C TRP A 90 5.76 6.71 10.41
N TYR A 91 5.61 5.39 10.55
CA TYR A 91 6.09 4.64 11.70
C TYR A 91 7.61 4.73 11.86
N PHE A 92 8.37 4.44 10.80
CA PHE A 92 9.84 4.48 10.86
C PHE A 92 10.37 5.90 11.01
N SER A 93 9.73 6.90 10.38
CA SER A 93 10.06 8.31 10.57
C SER A 93 9.90 8.73 12.04
N LYS A 94 8.82 8.32 12.71
CA LYS A 94 8.56 8.63 14.12
C LYS A 94 9.45 7.83 15.08
N SER A 95 9.71 6.56 14.79
CA SER A 95 10.53 5.67 15.61
C SER A 95 11.99 6.12 15.64
N GLU A 96 12.55 6.49 14.49
CA GLU A 96 13.93 6.98 14.41
C GLU A 96 14.09 8.41 14.93
N ASN A 97 13.00 9.16 15.14
CA ASN A 97 13.09 10.48 15.78
C ASN A 97 13.24 10.41 17.30
N LYS A 98 13.11 9.21 17.87
CA LYS A 98 13.28 8.93 19.30
C LYS A 98 14.64 8.31 19.65
N ARG A 99 15.48 8.05 18.65
CA ARG A 99 16.87 7.60 18.82
C ARG A 99 17.80 8.76 18.48
#